data_AF-A0A948NC23-F1
#
_entry.id   AF-A0A948NC23-F1
#
_cell.length_a   1.000
_cell.length_b   1.000
_cell.length_c   1.000
_cell.angle_alpha   90.00
_cell.angle_beta   90.00
_cell.angle_gamma   90.00
#
_symmetry.space_group_name_H-M   'P 1'
#
loop_
_entity.id
_entity.type
_entity.pdbx_description
1 polymer ?
#
loop_
_entity_poly.entity_id
_entity_poly.type
_entity_poly.pdbx_seq_one_letter_code
_entity_poly.pdbx_strand_id
1 'polypeptide(L)' 'MPMELLHAIAQGSLPTTLHEPEEIDKLRVLAAAFLVEARLPDVHAHEQVAQVLSITAEGRAALARDTPHWINLQRRTPA' A
#
# COMPACT_ATOMS: atom_id res chain seq x y z
N MET A 1 -1.47 8.60 -3.30
CA MET A 1 -0.34 8.71 -2.34
C MET A 1 0.11 7.32 -1.88
N PRO A 2 1.38 7.10 -1.47
CA PRO A 2 1.85 5.77 -1.01
C PRO A 2 1.04 5.21 0.17
N MET A 3 0.64 6.04 1.13
CA MET A 3 -0.13 5.59 2.28
C MET A 3 -1.56 5.13 1.93
N GLU A 4 -2.19 5.67 0.88
CA GLU A 4 -3.49 5.18 0.40
C GLU A 4 -3.38 3.73 -0.08
N LEU A 5 -2.28 3.37 -0.75
CA LEU A 5 -2.00 2.00 -1.14
C LEU A 5 -1.78 1.12 0.11
N LEU A 6 -1.06 1.60 1.11
CA LEU A 6 -0.88 0.86 2.37
C LEU A 6 -2.22 0.59 3.07
N HIS A 7 -3.14 1.55 3.08
CA HIS A 7 -4.50 1.35 3.59
C HIS A 7 -5.29 0.32 2.77
N ALA A 8 -5.20 0.38 1.44
CA ALA A 8 -5.87 -0.59 0.57
C ALA A 8 -5.33 -2.02 0.79
N ILE A 9 -4.01 -2.18 0.89
CA ILE A 9 -3.37 -3.47 1.21
C ILE A 9 -3.85 -3.98 2.57
N ALA A 10 -3.96 -3.12 3.58
CA ALA A 10 -4.40 -3.50 4.93
C ALA A 10 -5.86 -3.95 5.01
N GLN A 11 -6.70 -3.51 4.08
CA GLN A 11 -8.10 -3.94 3.96
C GLN A 11 -8.25 -5.22 3.12
N GLY A 12 -7.23 -5.57 2.34
CA GLY A 12 -7.21 -6.75 1.49
C GLY A 12 -6.72 -8.01 2.20
N SER A 13 -6.59 -9.08 1.43
CA SER A 13 -5.94 -10.32 1.86
C SER A 13 -4.49 -10.34 1.42
N LEU A 14 -3.61 -10.90 2.26
CA LEU A 14 -2.20 -11.09 1.96
C LEU A 14 -1.89 -12.59 1.80
N PRO A 15 -0.97 -12.97 0.91
CA PRO A 15 -0.24 -12.09 -0.02
C PRO A 15 -1.14 -11.53 -1.14
N THR A 16 -0.80 -10.35 -1.66
CA THR A 16 -1.50 -9.74 -2.81
C THR A 16 -0.52 -9.36 -3.92
N THR A 17 -0.97 -9.46 -5.17
CA THR A 17 -0.16 -9.16 -6.36
C THR A 17 -0.63 -7.85 -6.97
N LEU A 18 0.32 -6.97 -7.31
CA LEU A 18 0.08 -5.71 -8.00
C LEU A 18 0.64 -5.79 -9.41
N HIS A 19 -0.16 -5.31 -10.37
CA HIS A 19 0.18 -5.28 -11.79
C HIS A 19 0.29 -3.86 -12.33
N GLU A 20 -0.24 -2.87 -11.62
CA GLU A 20 -0.25 -1.49 -12.08
C GLU A 20 1.09 -0.80 -11.76
N PRO A 21 1.80 -0.25 -12.77
CA PRO A 21 3.10 0.39 -12.56
C PRO A 21 3.08 1.50 -11.49
N GLU A 22 2.00 2.29 -11.45
CA GLU A 22 1.85 3.36 -10.46
C GLU A 22 1.74 2.82 -9.02
N GLU A 23 1.05 1.69 -8.84
CA GLU A 23 0.98 1.03 -7.52
C GLU A 23 2.32 0.41 -7.14
N ILE A 24 3.06 -0.12 -8.12
CA ILE A 24 4.40 -0.67 -7.90
C ILE A 24 5.39 0.42 -7.49
N ASP A 25 5.32 1.61 -8.08
CA ASP A 25 6.14 2.75 -7.66
C ASP A 25 5.79 3.22 -6.24
N LYS A 26 4.51 3.24 -5.88
CA LYS A 26 4.09 3.49 -4.48
C LYS A 26 4.60 2.39 -3.56
N LEU A 27 4.56 1.13 -3.98
CA LEU A 27 5.04 -0.01 -3.21
C LEU A 27 6.55 0.06 -2.98
N ARG A 28 7.34 0.53 -3.96
CA ARG A 28 8.78 0.80 -3.80
C ARG A 28 9.04 1.79 -2.66
N VAL A 29 8.24 2.86 -2.57
CA VAL A 29 8.35 3.85 -1.48
C VAL A 29 8.00 3.22 -0.13
N LEU A 30 6.90 2.44 -0.06
CA LEU A 30 6.48 1.76 1.18
C LEU A 30 7.52 0.74 1.66
N ALA A 31 8.10 -0.03 0.74
CA ALA A 31 9.14 -1.01 1.03
C ALA A 31 10.44 -0.32 1.49
N ALA A 32 10.86 0.76 0.83
CA ALA A 32 12.02 1.56 1.23
C ALA A 32 11.84 2.20 2.62
N ALA A 33 10.60 2.48 3.02
CA ALA A 33 10.24 2.96 4.35
C ALA A 33 10.04 1.84 5.39
N PHE A 34 10.32 0.57 5.04
CA PHE A 34 10.15 -0.60 5.90
C PHE A 34 8.70 -0.82 6.39
N LEU A 35 7.69 -0.36 5.65
CA LEU A 35 6.28 -0.51 6.04
C LEU A 35 5.65 -1.82 5.57
N VAL A 36 6.27 -2.49 4.61
CA VAL A 36 5.81 -3.75 4.02
C VAL A 36 6.97 -4.66 3.68
N GLU A 37 6.72 -5.97 3.69
CA GLU A 37 7.58 -6.95 3.04
C GLU A 37 7.01 -7.24 1.65
N ALA A 38 7.81 -7.00 0.61
CA ALA A 38 7.36 -7.15 -0.77
C ALA A 38 8.45 -7.74 -1.68
N ARG A 39 8.01 -8.47 -2.70
CA ARG A 39 8.81 -8.83 -3.87
C ARG A 39 8.55 -7.78 -4.94
N LEU A 40 9.57 -6.99 -5.24
CA LEU A 40 9.52 -5.97 -6.28
C LEU A 40 10.16 -6.52 -7.56
N PRO A 41 9.63 -6.15 -8.74
CA PRO A 41 10.29 -6.47 -9.99
C PRO A 41 11.60 -5.70 -10.12
N ASP A 42 12.53 -6.25 -10.89
CA ASP A 42 13.70 -5.50 -11.37
C ASP A 42 13.23 -4.27 -12.18
N VAL A 43 13.97 -3.18 -12.08
CA VAL A 43 13.71 -1.94 -12.83
C VAL A 43 13.70 -2.19 -14.35
N HIS A 44 14.47 -3.18 -14.81
CA HIS A 44 14.56 -3.54 -16.23
C HIS A 44 13.69 -4.74 -16.62
N ALA A 45 12.86 -5.27 -15.71
CA ALA A 45 11.99 -6.38 -16.03
C ALA A 45 10.93 -5.98 -17.07
N HIS A 46 10.74 -6.83 -18.08
CA HIS A 46 9.70 -6.66 -19.09
C HIS A 46 8.30 -6.60 -18.49
N GLU A 47 8.06 -7.37 -17.43
CA GLU A 47 6.82 -7.35 -16.66
C GLU A 47 7.08 -6.67 -15.31
N GLN A 48 6.36 -5.59 -15.05
CA GLN A 48 6.34 -4.94 -13.74
C GLN A 48 5.22 -5.58 -12.92
N VAL A 49 5.53 -6.69 -12.25
CA VAL A 49 4.62 -7.38 -11.32
C VAL A 49 5.28 -7.44 -9.96
N ALA A 50 4.57 -6.98 -8.93
CA ALA A 50 5.04 -7.00 -7.55
C ALA A 50 4.11 -7.82 -6.67
N GLN A 51 4.63 -8.36 -5.57
CA GLN A 51 3.84 -9.10 -4.60
C GLN A 51 4.10 -8.57 -3.20
N VAL A 52 3.04 -8.17 -2.50
CA VAL A 52 3.11 -7.81 -1.08
C VAL A 52 2.87 -9.08 -0.27
N LEU A 53 3.79 -9.39 0.64
CA LEU A 53 3.76 -10.60 1.45
C LEU A 53 3.13 -10.33 2.82
N SER A 54 3.53 -9.23 3.45
CA SER A 54 3.08 -8.86 4.79
C SER A 54 3.16 -7.34 5.00
N ILE A 55 2.38 -6.82 5.95
CA ILE A 55 2.58 -5.47 6.52
C ILE A 55 3.40 -5.63 7.79
N THR A 56 4.50 -4.87 7.90
CA THR A 56 5.41 -4.90 9.05
C THR A 56 4.78 -4.31 10.31
N ALA A 57 5.45 -4.42 11.45
CA ALA A 57 4.99 -3.76 12.68
C ALA A 57 4.99 -2.23 12.52
N GLU A 58 6.01 -1.69 11.85
CA GLU A 58 6.19 -0.28 11.50
C GLU A 58 5.09 0.18 10.55
N GLY A 59 4.75 -0.63 9.54
CA GLY A 59 3.61 -0.38 8.64
C GLY A 59 2.29 -0.29 9.37
N ARG A 60 2.02 -1.21 10.31
CA ARG A 60 0.80 -1.16 11.15
C ARG A 60 0.79 0.04 12.09
N ALA A 61 1.93 0.40 12.68
CA ALA A 61 2.06 1.61 13.49
C ALA A 61 1.86 2.88 12.65
N ALA A 62 2.39 2.91 11.41
CA ALA A 62 2.17 3.99 10.47
C ALA A 62 0.69 4.12 10.11
N LEU A 63 -0.01 3.02 9.81
CA LEU A 63 -1.46 3.03 9.57
C LEU A 63 -2.27 3.56 10.76
N ALA A 64 -1.88 3.21 11.99
CA ALA A 64 -2.55 3.72 13.19
C ALA A 64 -2.33 5.22 13.40
N ARG A 65 -1.13 5.74 13.09
CA ARG A 65 -0.78 7.16 13.21
C ARG A 65 -1.32 8.00 12.07
N ASP A 66 -1.27 7.45 10.87
CA ASP A 66 -1.83 7.98 9.65
C ASP A 66 -3.30 7.60 9.54
N THR A 67 -4.03 7.47 10.66
CA THR A 67 -5.48 7.46 10.64
C THR A 67 -5.93 8.89 10.37
N PRO A 68 -6.28 9.27 9.14
CA PRO A 68 -6.64 10.64 8.81
C PRO A 68 -8.17 10.77 8.87
N HIS A 69 -8.63 11.96 9.21
CA HIS A 69 -10.01 12.49 9.21
C HIS A 69 -11.01 12.09 8.08
N TRP A 70 -10.66 11.26 7.10
CA TRP A 70 -11.54 10.88 5.97
C TRP A 70 -12.68 9.92 6.37
N ILE A 71 -12.67 9.37 7.59
CA ILE A 71 -13.88 8.82 8.25
C ILE A 71 -15.06 9.83 8.23
N ASN A 72 -14.79 11.13 8.10
CA ASN A 72 -15.82 12.17 7.95
C ASN A 72 -16.14 12.57 6.50
N LEU A 73 -15.33 12.19 5.50
CA LEU A 73 -15.56 12.57 4.09
C LEU A 73 -16.51 11.61 3.35
N GLN A 74 -16.70 10.38 3.85
CA GLN A 74 -17.74 9.47 3.34
C GLN A 74 -19.13 9.70 3.95
N ARG A 75 -19.29 10.64 4.90
CA ARG A 75 -20.60 11.04 5.49
C ARG A 75 -21.22 12.30 4.87
N ARG A 76 -20.70 12.76 3.73
CA ARG A 76 -21.23 13.93 2.99
C ARG A 76 -21.80 13.51 1.63
N THR A 77 -22.78 12.63 1.64
CA THR A 77 -23.82 12.60 0.61
C THR A 77 -25.11 13.10 1.25
N PRO A 78 -25.62 14.29 0.88
CA PRO A 78 -26.99 14.65 1.24
C PRO A 78 -27.93 13.70 0.48
N ALA A 79 -28.91 13.17 1.22
CA ALA A 79 -30.08 12.50 0.67
C ALA A 79 -30.94 13.46 -0.16
#